data_AF-A0A0Q9K0R2-F1
#
_entry.id   AF-A0A0Q9K0R2-F1
#
_cell.length_a   1.000
_cell.length_b   1.000
_cell.length_c   1.000
_cell.angle_alpha   90.00
_cell.angle_beta   90.00
_cell.angle_gamma   90.00
#
_symmetry.space_group_name_H-M   'P 1'
#
loop_
_entity.id
_entity.type
_entity.pdbx_description
1 polymer ?
#
loop_
_entity_poly.entity_id
_entity_poly.type
_entity_poly.pdbx_seq_one_letter_code
_entity_poly.pdbx_strand_id
1 'polypeptide(L)' 'MKSRLIKAQNQRVERISTSTLVIGIDIAKEKHAAQAINFRGIVLTNRPIMFSNDHAGFEHL' A
#
# COMPACT_ATOMS: atom_id res chain seq x y z
N MET A 1 25.66 2.00 1.33
CA MET A 1 24.36 2.49 0.79
C MET A 1 23.15 1.64 1.22
N LYS A 2 23.14 0.31 1.05
CA LYS A 2 21.99 -0.56 1.41
C LYS A 2 21.50 -0.43 2.87
N SER A 3 22.41 -0.26 3.83
CA SER A 3 22.07 -0.15 5.26
C SER A 3 21.16 1.05 5.59
N ARG A 4 21.30 2.16 4.88
CA ARG A 4 20.49 3.37 5.10
C ARG A 4 19.04 3.19 4.64
N LEU A 5 18.83 2.47 3.53
CA LEU A 5 17.50 2.17 3.00
C LEU A 5 16.71 1.25 3.93
N ILE A 6 17.37 0.21 4.47
CA ILE A 6 16.77 -0.71 5.46
C ILE A 6 16.36 0.07 6.72
N LYS A 7 17.23 0.95 7.23
CA LYS A 7 16.93 1.78 8.41
C LYS A 7 15.72 2.69 8.17
N ALA A 8 15.62 3.30 6.99
CA ALA A 8 14.50 4.18 6.65
C ALA A 8 13.16 3.41 6.49
N GLN A 9 13.21 2.20 5.94
CA GLN A 9 12.05 1.30 5.87
C GLN A 9 11.58 0.88 7.27
N ASN A 10 12.50 0.39 8.10
CA ASN A 10 12.18 -0.05 9.46
C ASN A 10 11.62 1.08 10.31
N GLN A 11 12.17 2.30 10.20
CA GLN A 11 11.65 3.47 10.91
C GLN A 11 10.19 3.81 10.54
N ARG A 12 9.74 3.47 9.32
CA ARG A 12 8.34 3.65 8.91
C ARG A 12 7.45 2.57 9.52
N VAL A 13 7.92 1.32 9.55
CA VAL A 13 7.20 0.19 10.17
C VAL A 13 7.05 0.40 11.68
N GLU A 14 8.08 0.89 12.36
CA GLU A 14 8.06 1.20 13.80
C GLU A 14 7.04 2.27 14.19
N ARG A 15 6.57 3.09 13.22
CA ARG A 15 5.55 4.13 13.45
C ARG A 15 4.11 3.62 13.27
N ILE A 16 3.93 2.37 12.83
CA ILE A 16 2.60 1.79 12.67
C ILE A 16 1.98 1.60 14.06
N SER A 17 0.82 2.22 14.27
CA SER A 17 0.05 2.15 15.50
C SER A 17 -1.31 1.49 15.26
N THR A 18 -2.08 1.27 16.33
CA THR A 18 -3.43 0.69 16.26
C THR A 18 -4.41 1.49 15.39
N SER A 19 -4.17 2.79 15.22
CA SER A 19 -4.99 3.69 14.39
C SER A 19 -4.47 3.82 12.95
N THR A 20 -3.41 3.10 12.59
CA THR A 20 -2.82 3.17 11.25
C THR A 20 -3.60 2.28 10.27
N LEU A 21 -4.05 2.88 9.17
CA LEU A 21 -4.52 2.18 7.98
C LEU A 21 -3.33 1.94 7.05
N VAL A 22 -3.11 0.70 6.64
CA VAL A 22 -2.04 0.34 5.70
C VAL A 22 -2.67 -0.02 4.36
N ILE A 23 -2.17 0.58 3.28
CA ILE A 23 -2.59 0.27 1.92
C ILE A 23 -1.44 -0.46 1.22
N GLY A 24 -1.64 -1.74 0.91
CA GLY A 24 -0.75 -2.48 0.03
C GLY A 24 -1.16 -2.26 -1.42
N ILE A 25 -0.22 -1.89 -2.28
CA ILE A 25 -0.45 -1.70 -3.71
C ILE A 25 0.44 -2.66 -4.49
N ASP A 26 -0.17 -3.54 -5.27
CA ASP A 26 0.51 -4.32 -6.30
C ASP A 26 0.51 -3.53 -7.61
N ILE A 27 1.70 -3.27 -8.15
CA ILE A 27 1.91 -2.41 -9.30
C ILE A 27 2.23 -3.30 -10.52
N ALA A 28 1.23 -3.55 -11.38
CA ALA A 28 1.44 -4.22 -12.66
C ALA A 28 1.39 -3.24 -13.86
N LYS A 29 1.74 -3.75 -15.06
CA LYS A 29 1.90 -2.95 -16.28
C LYS A 29 0.63 -2.22 -16.70
N GLU A 30 -0.53 -2.90 -16.64
CA GLU A 30 -1.79 -2.39 -17.19
C GLU A 30 -2.78 -1.97 -16.07
N LYS A 31 -2.79 -2.70 -14.96
CA LYS A 31 -3.68 -2.46 -13.82
C LYS A 31 -2.94 -2.63 -12.50
N HIS A 32 -3.29 -1.81 -11.53
CA HIS A 32 -2.83 -1.89 -10.16
C HIS A 32 -3.94 -2.44 -9.27
N ALA A 33 -3.54 -3.08 -8.16
CA ALA A 33 -4.46 -3.58 -7.15
C ALA A 33 -4.10 -2.98 -5.78
N ALA A 34 -5.01 -2.23 -5.17
CA ALA A 34 -4.85 -1.68 -3.83
C ALA A 34 -5.75 -2.40 -2.82
N GLN A 35 -5.19 -2.75 -1.67
CA GLN A 35 -5.89 -3.46 -0.61
C GLN A 35 -5.58 -2.83 0.75
N ALA A 36 -6.64 -2.50 1.49
CA ALA A 36 -6.51 -1.99 2.85
C ALA A 36 -6.37 -3.13 3.86
N ILE A 37 -5.41 -2.97 4.78
CA ILE A 37 -5.21 -3.82 5.95
C ILE A 37 -5.05 -2.96 7.20
N ASN A 38 -5.41 -3.48 8.37
CA ASN A 38 -5.08 -2.82 9.63
C ASN A 38 -3.62 -3.08 10.04
N PHE A 39 -3.19 -2.46 11.14
CA PHE A 39 -1.85 -2.62 11.72
C PHE A 39 -1.42 -4.07 12.03
N ARG A 40 -2.37 -5.01 12.14
CA ARG A 40 -2.11 -6.46 12.36
C ARG A 40 -2.09 -7.26 11.06
N GLY A 41 -2.28 -6.62 9.92
CA GLY A 41 -2.37 -7.27 8.61
C GLY A 41 -3.74 -7.89 8.30
N ILE A 42 -4.79 -7.57 9.07
CA ILE A 42 -6.15 -8.04 8.78
C ILE A 42 -6.73 -7.22 7.63
N VAL A 43 -7.22 -7.91 6.60
CA VAL A 43 -7.87 -7.32 5.42
C VAL A 43 -9.17 -6.61 5.84
N LEU A 44 -9.33 -5.36 5.41
CA LEU A 44 -10.45 -4.49 5.79
C LEU A 44 -11.50 -4.28 4.69
N THR A 45 -11.23 -4.69 3.45
CA THR A 45 -12.22 -4.63 2.35
C THR A 45 -12.53 -6.01 1.81
N ASN A 46 -13.73 -6.19 1.28
CA ASN A 46 -14.15 -7.47 0.71
C ASN A 46 -13.43 -7.81 -0.61
N ARG A 47 -12.94 -6.79 -1.32
CA ARG A 47 -12.25 -6.90 -2.61
C ARG A 47 -11.19 -5.79 -2.75
N PRO A 48 -10.10 -6.04 -3.48
CA PRO A 48 -9.13 -5.00 -3.83
C PRO A 48 -9.74 -3.99 -4.80
N ILE A 49 -9.27 -2.75 -4.70
CA ILE A 49 -9.56 -1.68 -5.66
C ILE A 49 -8.62 -1.84 -6.85
N MET A 50 -9.18 -1.91 -8.05
CA MET A 50 -8.41 -2.05 -9.29
C MET A 50 -8.46 -0.76 -10.08
N PHE A 51 -7.32 -0.27 -10.55
CA PHE A 51 -7.22 0.95 -11.36
C PHE A 51 -6.22 0.75 -12.50
N SER A 52 -6.43 1.44 -13.63
CA SER A 52 -5.50 1.38 -14.77
C SER A 52 -4.20 2.14 -14.48
N ASN A 53 -3.11 1.70 -15.09
CA ASN A 53 -1.81 2.36 -15.03
C ASN A 53 -1.73 3.51 -16.04
N ASP A 54 -2.69 4.43 -16.00
CA ASP A 54 -2.75 5.62 -16.83
C ASP A 54 -3.38 6.80 -16.07
N HIS A 55 -3.35 7.98 -16.67
CA HIS A 55 -3.90 9.19 -16.05
C HIS A 55 -5.40 9.05 -15.74
N ALA A 56 -6.15 8.37 -16.61
CA ALA A 56 -7.57 8.16 -16.36
C ALA A 56 -7.78 7.28 -15.11
N GLY A 57 -6.98 6.22 -14.95
CA GLY A 57 -7.00 5.36 -13.77
C GLY A 57 -6.64 6.08 -12.48
N PHE A 58 -5.75 7.07 -12.53
CA PHE A 58 -5.41 7.92 -11.38
C PHE A 58 -6.54 8.87 -10.99
N GLU A 59 -7.21 9.50 -11.94
CA GLU A 59 -8.31 10.46 -11.67
C GLU A 59 -9.60 9.78 -11.16
N HIS A 60 -9.78 8.47 -11.41
CA HIS A 60 -10.97 7.71 -11.01
C HIS A 60 -10.75 6.83 -9.76
N LEU A 61 -9.65 7.05 -9.04
CA LEU A 61 -9.21 6.29 -7.87
C LEU A 61 -9.73 6.90 -6.58
#